data_AF-A0A106BQV8-F1
#
_entry.id   AF-A0A106BQV8-F1
#
_cell.length_a   1.000
_cell.length_b   1.000
_cell.length_c   1.000
_cell.angle_alpha   90.00
_cell.angle_beta   90.00
_cell.angle_gamma   90.00
#
_symmetry.space_group_name_H-M   'P 1'
#
loop_
_entity.id
_entity.type
_entity.pdbx_description
1 polymer ?
#
loop_
_entity_poly.entity_id
_entity_poly.type
_entity_poly.pdbx_seq_one_letter_code
_entity_poly.pdbx_strand_id
1 'polypeptide(L)'
;MLKIRNVIFVLGVLMSPLAASAAQVSIGIGVPHVSIGINLPAYPQLVVVPGYPVYYAPRMQANYFFYDGMYWVFQGDNWYASSWYNGPWWFVEPYAVPVYVLRVPVRYYRQPPSYFRGWRPDAPPRWGNHWGRDWEQHRSGWDKWDRRAAPAPAPLPTYQRQYSRGQYPRQVEQQRQLQQERYRYQPRDPVVREHYQERYQRQDQDQRRDQRDRGRDQDQRRDRDRNR
;
A
#
# COMPACT_ATOMS: atom_id res chain seq x y z
N MET A 1 -58.69 -36.56 43.19
CA MET A 1 -57.21 -36.39 43.22
C MET A 1 -56.73 -36.16 41.80
N LEU A 2 -56.18 -34.96 41.54
CA LEU A 2 -55.72 -34.46 40.24
C LEU A 2 -54.56 -35.27 39.66
N LYS A 3 -54.50 -35.36 38.32
CA LYS A 3 -53.25 -35.16 37.56
C LYS A 3 -53.55 -34.83 36.09
N ILE A 4 -53.71 -33.54 35.81
CA ILE A 4 -53.61 -32.95 34.47
C ILE A 4 -52.13 -32.98 34.09
N ARG A 5 -51.77 -33.69 33.01
CA ARG A 5 -50.42 -33.62 32.44
C ARG A 5 -50.43 -32.63 31.28
N ASN A 6 -49.91 -31.45 31.57
CA ASN A 6 -49.52 -30.45 30.58
C ASN A 6 -48.42 -31.03 29.67
N VAL A 7 -48.61 -30.94 28.36
CA VAL A 7 -47.51 -31.05 27.38
C VAL A 7 -47.49 -29.72 26.62
N ILE A 8 -46.63 -28.82 27.08
CA ILE A 8 -46.32 -27.56 26.39
C ILE A 8 -45.17 -27.86 25.44
N PHE A 9 -45.39 -27.58 24.15
CA PHE A 9 -44.37 -27.58 23.11
C PHE A 9 -43.25 -26.59 23.46
N VAL A 10 -42.03 -27.09 23.65
CA VAL A 10 -40.84 -26.22 23.77
C VAL A 10 -40.42 -25.81 22.36
N LEU A 11 -40.58 -24.52 22.12
CA LEU A 11 -40.19 -23.77 20.93
C LEU A 11 -38.66 -23.83 20.74
N GLY A 12 -38.22 -24.25 19.55
CA GLY A 12 -36.81 -24.26 19.17
C GLY A 12 -36.26 -22.85 19.05
N VAL A 13 -35.28 -22.51 19.88
CA VAL A 13 -34.48 -21.30 19.73
C VAL A 13 -33.38 -21.60 18.70
N LEU A 14 -33.53 -21.00 17.51
CA LEU A 14 -32.50 -20.97 16.48
C LEU A 14 -31.22 -20.37 17.04
N MET A 15 -30.14 -21.16 16.98
CA MET A 15 -28.77 -20.70 17.12
C MET A 15 -28.40 -19.86 15.89
N SER A 16 -28.38 -18.54 16.04
CA SER A 16 -27.74 -17.64 15.07
C SER A 16 -26.24 -17.55 15.41
N PRO A 17 -25.32 -17.93 14.52
CA PRO A 17 -23.90 -17.64 14.74
C PRO A 17 -23.70 -16.12 14.70
N LEU A 18 -23.08 -15.58 15.74
CA LEU A 18 -22.50 -14.23 15.70
C LEU A 18 -21.49 -14.21 14.54
N ALA A 19 -21.83 -13.54 13.45
CA ALA A 19 -20.86 -13.17 12.45
C ALA A 19 -19.83 -12.28 13.15
N ALA A 20 -18.58 -12.75 13.24
CA ALA A 20 -17.48 -11.90 13.62
C ALA A 20 -17.42 -10.77 12.61
N SER A 21 -17.76 -9.56 13.05
CA SER A 21 -17.51 -8.35 12.28
C SER A 21 -15.99 -8.25 12.11
N ALA A 22 -15.49 -8.59 10.93
CA ALA A 22 -14.18 -8.13 10.51
C ALA A 22 -14.29 -6.61 10.51
N ALA A 23 -13.66 -5.95 11.48
CA ALA A 23 -13.50 -4.51 11.48
C ALA A 23 -12.84 -4.12 10.15
N GLN A 24 -13.66 -3.65 9.21
CA GLN A 24 -13.18 -3.03 8.00
C GLN A 24 -12.57 -1.70 8.45
N VAL A 25 -11.28 -1.73 8.76
CA VAL A 25 -10.48 -0.52 8.91
C VAL A 25 -10.38 0.05 7.51
N SER A 26 -11.35 0.89 7.13
CA SER A 26 -11.23 1.71 5.93
C SER A 26 -10.11 2.70 6.18
N ILE A 27 -8.93 2.47 5.60
CA ILE A 27 -7.86 3.46 5.63
C ILE A 27 -8.28 4.57 4.65
N GLY A 28 -8.91 5.61 5.20
CA GLY A 28 -9.38 6.75 4.44
C GLY A 28 -8.21 7.60 3.96
N ILE A 29 -7.57 7.25 2.85
CA ILE A 29 -6.47 8.07 2.30
C ILE A 29 -6.94 8.86 1.06
N GLY A 30 -7.70 9.92 1.28
CA GLY A 30 -8.15 10.86 0.25
C GLY A 30 -7.20 12.04 0.01
N VAL A 31 -5.96 11.82 -0.44
CA VAL A 31 -5.10 12.92 -0.94
C VAL A 31 -4.70 12.71 -2.39
N PRO A 32 -4.85 13.72 -3.27
CA PRO A 32 -4.35 13.65 -4.64
C PRO A 32 -2.82 13.50 -4.64
N HIS A 33 -2.30 12.88 -5.70
CA HIS A 33 -0.88 12.64 -5.94
C HIS A 33 0.02 13.79 -5.47
N VAL A 34 0.98 13.49 -4.59
CA VAL A 34 1.88 14.51 -4.03
C VAL A 34 3.14 14.61 -4.88
N SER A 35 3.53 15.85 -5.22
CA SER A 35 4.87 16.10 -5.75
C SER A 35 5.86 16.16 -4.59
N ILE A 36 6.66 15.11 -4.44
CA ILE A 36 7.68 15.04 -3.39
C ILE A 36 9.03 15.57 -3.86
N GLY A 37 9.13 16.12 -5.07
CA GLY A 37 10.40 16.63 -5.60
C GLY A 37 11.39 15.53 -6.04
N ILE A 38 10.92 14.29 -6.18
CA ILE A 38 11.66 13.23 -6.88
C ILE A 38 11.23 13.22 -8.34
N ASN A 39 12.20 13.39 -9.23
CA ASN A 39 12.02 13.26 -10.67
C ASN A 39 13.08 12.29 -11.22
N LEU A 40 12.63 11.11 -11.60
CA LEU A 40 13.44 10.06 -12.18
C LEU A 40 13.31 10.09 -13.71
N PRO A 41 14.35 10.51 -14.45
CA PRO A 41 14.29 10.56 -15.91
C PRO A 41 14.23 9.16 -16.53
N ALA A 42 14.66 8.13 -15.81
CA ALA A 42 14.67 6.74 -16.25
C ALA A 42 14.55 5.79 -15.04
N TYR A 43 14.23 4.52 -15.33
CA TYR A 43 14.15 3.47 -14.33
C TYR A 43 15.45 3.35 -13.52
N PRO A 44 15.40 3.39 -12.17
CA PRO A 44 16.60 3.40 -11.35
C PRO A 44 17.29 2.04 -11.32
N GLN A 45 18.60 2.05 -11.08
CA GLN A 45 19.33 0.82 -10.77
C GLN A 45 19.00 0.40 -9.34
N LEU A 46 18.26 -0.70 -9.20
CA LEU A 46 17.89 -1.30 -7.93
C LEU A 46 18.78 -2.50 -7.62
N VAL A 47 19.29 -2.55 -6.39
CA VAL A 47 20.17 -3.61 -5.89
C VAL A 47 19.57 -4.16 -4.60
N VAL A 48 19.58 -5.49 -4.43
CA VAL A 48 19.08 -6.13 -3.20
C VAL A 48 19.90 -5.69 -2.00
N VAL A 49 19.23 -5.38 -0.90
CA VAL A 49 19.87 -5.18 0.41
C VAL A 49 20.22 -6.57 0.97
N PRO A 50 21.51 -6.88 1.23
CA PRO A 50 21.94 -8.20 1.68
C PRO A 50 21.19 -8.70 2.92
N GLY A 51 20.49 -9.84 2.79
CA GLY A 51 19.71 -10.45 3.86
C GLY A 51 18.32 -9.86 4.08
N TYR A 52 17.82 -9.04 3.15
CA TYR A 52 16.50 -8.42 3.20
C TYR A 52 15.73 -8.65 1.90
N PRO A 53 14.39 -8.74 1.94
CA PRO A 53 13.55 -8.84 0.75
C PRO A 53 13.36 -7.48 0.04
N VAL A 54 14.26 -6.53 0.29
CA VAL A 54 14.14 -5.12 -0.12
C VAL A 54 15.28 -4.77 -1.06
N TYR A 55 14.98 -4.01 -2.11
CA TYR A 55 15.99 -3.38 -2.94
C TYR A 55 16.15 -1.92 -2.55
N TYR A 56 17.33 -1.36 -2.78
CA TYR A 56 17.59 0.08 -2.68
C TYR A 56 18.24 0.60 -3.96
N ALA A 57 18.22 1.92 -4.16
CA ALA A 57 18.85 2.57 -5.32
C ALA A 57 20.19 3.25 -4.94
N PRO A 58 21.35 2.56 -5.05
CA PRO A 58 22.64 3.10 -4.60
C PRO A 58 23.10 4.37 -5.30
N ARG A 59 22.70 4.56 -6.56
CA ARG A 59 23.11 5.69 -7.41
C ARG A 59 22.21 6.93 -7.25
N MET A 60 21.14 6.83 -6.47
CA MET A 60 20.25 7.95 -6.22
C MET A 60 20.66 8.71 -4.97
N GLN A 61 20.42 10.02 -4.99
CA GLN A 61 20.49 10.88 -3.80
C GLN A 61 19.09 10.98 -3.19
N ALA A 62 18.48 9.84 -2.86
CA ALA A 62 17.17 9.76 -2.22
C ALA A 62 17.06 8.45 -1.43
N ASN A 63 16.27 8.43 -0.36
CA ASN A 63 15.97 7.20 0.37
C ASN A 63 14.90 6.42 -0.39
N TYR A 64 15.35 5.60 -1.33
CA TYR A 64 14.50 4.96 -2.33
C TYR A 64 14.65 3.45 -2.26
N PHE A 65 13.53 2.76 -2.07
CA PHE A 65 13.45 1.33 -1.86
C PHE A 65 12.40 0.70 -2.76
N PHE A 66 12.53 -0.61 -3.01
CA PHE A 66 11.50 -1.41 -3.62
C PHE A 66 11.26 -2.66 -2.78
N TYR A 67 10.01 -2.89 -2.40
CA TYR A 67 9.61 -4.01 -1.58
C TYR A 67 8.22 -4.47 -2.00
N ASP A 68 8.13 -5.78 -2.24
CA ASP A 68 6.87 -6.50 -2.47
C ASP A 68 5.97 -5.94 -3.58
N GLY A 69 6.56 -5.43 -4.66
CA GLY A 69 5.84 -4.91 -5.82
C GLY A 69 5.59 -3.39 -5.80
N MET A 70 6.03 -2.70 -4.75
CA MET A 70 5.88 -1.26 -4.60
C MET A 70 7.24 -0.58 -4.38
N TYR A 71 7.36 0.64 -4.89
CA TYR A 71 8.41 1.59 -4.57
C TYR A 71 8.05 2.36 -3.29
N TRP A 72 9.04 2.55 -2.43
CA TRP A 72 8.91 3.22 -1.13
C TRP A 72 9.97 4.30 -1.04
N VAL A 73 9.54 5.52 -0.72
CA VAL A 73 10.41 6.66 -0.58
C VAL A 73 10.25 7.25 0.81
N PHE A 74 11.38 7.51 1.48
CA PHE A 74 11.38 8.29 2.71
C PHE A 74 11.94 9.69 2.48
N GLN A 75 11.07 10.70 2.56
CA GLN A 75 11.41 12.06 2.22
C GLN A 75 10.64 13.05 3.08
N GLY A 76 11.33 14.10 3.57
CA GLY A 76 10.70 15.13 4.41
C GLY A 76 9.95 14.53 5.59
N ASP A 77 10.58 13.55 6.26
CA ASP A 77 10.04 12.78 7.40
C ASP A 77 8.77 11.96 7.15
N ASN A 78 8.36 11.82 5.88
CA ASN A 78 7.19 11.06 5.50
C ASN A 78 7.57 9.89 4.58
N TRP A 79 6.78 8.82 4.68
CA TRP A 79 6.86 7.72 3.72
C TRP A 79 5.88 7.96 2.58
N TYR A 80 6.33 7.59 1.38
CA TYR A 80 5.53 7.61 0.18
C TYR A 80 5.65 6.31 -0.56
N ALA A 81 4.59 5.90 -1.25
CA ALA A 81 4.59 4.69 -2.06
C ALA A 81 4.06 4.93 -3.47
N SER A 82 4.50 4.09 -4.40
CA SER A 82 3.96 3.99 -5.76
C SER A 82 4.22 2.60 -6.33
N SER A 83 3.39 2.11 -7.25
CA SER A 83 3.67 0.92 -8.07
C SER A 83 4.53 1.25 -9.29
N TRP A 84 4.78 2.54 -9.54
CA TRP A 84 5.60 3.03 -10.64
C TRP A 84 6.83 3.82 -10.17
N TYR A 85 7.95 3.65 -10.87
CA TYR A 85 9.24 4.09 -10.34
C TYR A 85 9.34 5.62 -10.14
N ASN A 86 8.68 6.41 -10.98
CA ASN A 86 8.67 7.88 -10.89
C ASN A 86 7.32 8.41 -10.37
N GLY A 87 6.63 7.60 -9.57
CA GLY A 87 5.32 7.95 -9.06
C GLY A 87 4.18 7.80 -10.10
N PRO A 88 3.01 8.39 -9.83
CA PRO A 88 2.80 9.38 -8.80
C PRO A 88 2.87 8.78 -7.40
N TRP A 89 3.14 9.63 -6.41
CA TRP A 89 3.42 9.24 -5.03
C TRP A 89 2.21 9.48 -4.14
N TRP A 90 1.93 8.54 -3.24
CA TRP A 90 0.97 8.75 -2.16
C TRP A 90 1.64 8.68 -0.81
N PHE A 91 1.17 9.53 0.09
CA PHE A 91 1.55 9.49 1.49
C PHE A 91 1.17 8.14 2.11
N VAL A 92 2.07 7.65 2.96
CA VAL A 92 1.89 6.44 3.77
C VAL A 92 2.14 6.79 5.22
N GLU A 93 1.14 6.52 6.06
CA GLU A 93 1.26 6.71 7.50
C GLU A 93 2.30 5.78 8.13
N PRO A 94 2.93 6.18 9.24
CA PRO A 94 3.92 5.37 9.96
C PRO A 94 3.50 3.93 10.26
N TYR A 95 2.21 3.71 10.54
CA TYR A 95 1.63 2.40 10.86
C TYR A 95 1.34 1.54 9.63
N ALA A 96 1.45 2.10 8.44
CA ALA A 96 1.15 1.46 7.16
C ALA A 96 2.43 1.27 6.30
N VAL A 97 3.61 1.43 6.90
CA VAL A 97 4.88 1.08 6.24
C VAL A 97 5.23 -0.39 6.52
N PRO A 98 5.54 -1.22 5.52
CA PRO A 98 5.92 -2.60 5.76
C PRO A 98 7.15 -2.74 6.65
N VAL A 99 7.13 -3.71 7.57
CA VAL A 99 8.21 -3.88 8.56
C VAL A 99 9.57 -4.13 7.91
N TYR A 100 9.63 -4.83 6.77
CA TYR A 100 10.90 -5.07 6.09
C TYR A 100 11.53 -3.80 5.51
N VAL A 101 10.72 -2.82 5.10
CA VAL A 101 11.20 -1.50 4.68
C VAL A 101 11.76 -0.74 5.87
N LEU A 102 11.07 -0.77 7.01
CA LEU A 102 11.53 -0.13 8.26
C LEU A 102 12.81 -0.75 8.84
N ARG A 103 13.02 -2.05 8.58
CA ARG A 103 14.17 -2.81 9.08
C ARG A 103 15.45 -2.58 8.27
N VAL A 104 15.37 -1.90 7.12
CA VAL A 104 16.54 -1.64 6.27
C VAL A 104 17.61 -0.90 7.07
N PRO A 105 18.88 -1.34 7.07
CA PRO A 105 19.92 -0.67 7.85
C PRO A 105 20.18 0.77 7.40
N VAL A 106 20.55 1.62 8.36
CA VAL A 106 20.81 3.06 8.14
C VAL A 106 21.79 3.32 6.98
N ARG A 107 22.80 2.46 6.75
CA ARG A 107 23.76 2.61 5.64
C ARG A 107 23.14 2.62 4.23
N TYR A 108 21.92 2.11 4.07
CA TYR A 108 21.24 2.02 2.77
C TYR A 108 20.33 3.23 2.51
N TYR A 109 20.15 4.12 3.49
CA TYR A 109 19.53 5.42 3.29
C TYR A 109 20.55 6.34 2.63
N ARG A 110 20.31 6.75 1.38
CA ARG A 110 21.25 7.56 0.59
C ARG A 110 21.19 9.04 0.96
N GLN A 111 20.09 9.48 1.56
CA GLN A 111 19.88 10.83 2.04
C GLN A 111 19.22 10.78 3.43
N PRO A 112 19.89 10.17 4.44
CA PRO A 112 19.30 10.00 5.76
C PRO A 112 19.05 11.37 6.40
N PRO A 113 17.93 11.57 7.12
CA PRO A 113 17.71 12.80 7.88
C PRO A 113 18.78 13.03 8.94
N SER A 114 18.92 14.28 9.39
CA SER A 114 19.95 14.66 10.37
C SER A 114 19.87 13.89 11.69
N TYR A 115 18.67 13.52 12.14
CA TYR A 115 18.49 12.78 13.38
C TYR A 115 18.90 11.29 13.29
N PHE A 116 19.21 10.77 12.09
CA PHE A 116 19.85 9.46 11.96
C PHE A 116 21.34 9.50 12.36
N ARG A 117 21.92 10.69 12.55
CA ARG A 117 23.31 10.83 12.99
C ARG A 117 23.53 10.11 14.32
N GLY A 118 24.61 9.33 14.40
CA GLY A 118 24.93 8.51 15.57
C GLY A 118 24.14 7.20 15.67
N TRP A 119 23.21 6.93 14.74
CA TRP A 119 22.58 5.61 14.67
C TRP A 119 23.51 4.60 14.01
N ARG A 120 23.40 3.35 14.43
CA ARG A 120 24.27 2.27 13.97
C ARG A 120 24.05 2.02 12.46
N PRO A 121 25.08 2.08 11.61
CA PRO A 121 24.94 1.91 10.17
C PRO A 121 24.54 0.49 9.76
N ASP A 122 24.80 -0.53 10.59
CA ASP A 122 24.39 -1.93 10.40
C ASP A 122 23.01 -2.29 10.98
N ALA A 123 22.34 -1.34 11.65
CA ALA A 123 21.06 -1.54 12.33
C ALA A 123 19.94 -0.73 11.65
N PRO A 124 18.67 -1.12 11.84
CA PRO A 124 17.56 -0.31 11.37
C PRO A 124 17.51 1.06 12.08
N PRO A 125 16.90 2.07 11.45
CA PRO A 125 16.65 3.34 12.09
C PRO A 125 15.79 3.19 13.35
N ARG A 126 16.01 4.05 14.35
CA ARG A 126 15.29 4.01 15.64
C ARG A 126 13.93 4.69 15.49
N TRP A 127 13.00 4.05 14.79
CA TRP A 127 11.69 4.63 14.48
C TRP A 127 10.88 5.01 15.72
N GLY A 128 10.97 4.27 16.83
CA GLY A 128 10.34 4.64 18.10
C GLY A 128 10.82 5.98 18.66
N ASN A 129 12.08 6.36 18.42
CA ASN A 129 12.59 7.68 18.81
C ASN A 129 11.98 8.81 17.99
N HIS A 130 11.50 8.52 16.77
CA HIS A 130 10.98 9.51 15.83
C HIS A 130 9.44 9.61 15.88
N TRP A 131 8.75 8.47 15.93
CA TRP A 131 7.27 8.40 15.95
C TRP A 131 6.67 8.23 17.35
N GLY A 132 7.52 8.10 18.38
CA GLY A 132 7.11 8.05 19.77
C GLY A 132 6.80 6.65 20.29
N ARG A 133 6.53 6.60 21.60
CA ARG A 133 6.33 5.34 22.35
C ARG A 133 5.07 4.60 21.93
N ASP A 134 4.01 5.32 21.55
CA ASP A 134 2.75 4.69 21.14
C ASP A 134 2.97 3.88 19.86
N TRP A 135 3.73 4.42 18.91
CA TRP A 135 4.08 3.68 17.70
C TRP A 135 4.86 2.39 18.02
N GLU A 136 5.84 2.50 18.91
CA GLU A 136 6.66 1.35 19.32
C GLU A 136 5.84 0.28 20.05
N GLN A 137 4.85 0.67 20.86
CA GLN A 137 3.95 -0.25 21.55
C GLN A 137 3.02 -0.98 20.57
N HIS A 138 2.38 -0.26 19.65
CA HIS A 138 1.52 -0.87 18.62
C HIS A 138 2.30 -1.81 17.69
N ARG A 139 3.59 -1.55 17.48
CA ARG A 139 4.49 -2.37 16.69
C ARG A 139 5.49 -3.14 17.56
N SER A 140 5.05 -3.65 18.71
CA SER A 140 5.93 -4.40 19.60
C SER A 140 6.66 -5.55 18.88
N GLY A 141 7.99 -5.62 19.08
CA GLY A 141 8.84 -6.63 18.44
C GLY A 141 9.05 -6.45 16.93
N TRP A 142 8.68 -5.31 16.34
CA TRP A 142 8.86 -5.06 14.91
C TRP A 142 10.31 -5.20 14.44
N ASP A 143 11.31 -5.03 15.30
CA ASP A 143 12.74 -5.14 14.98
C ASP A 143 13.32 -6.54 15.31
N LYS A 144 12.55 -7.40 15.98
CA LYS A 144 12.93 -8.79 16.31
C LYS A 144 12.47 -9.73 15.22
N TRP A 145 13.42 -10.30 14.48
CA TRP A 145 13.13 -11.24 13.40
C TRP A 145 14.35 -12.09 13.05
N ASP A 146 14.09 -13.26 12.45
CA ASP A 146 15.14 -14.08 11.87
C ASP A 146 15.41 -13.67 10.42
N ARG A 147 16.63 -13.17 10.16
CA ARG A 147 17.09 -12.79 8.82
C ARG A 147 17.13 -13.96 7.84
N ARG A 148 17.29 -15.19 8.34
CA ARG A 148 17.33 -16.41 7.51
C ARG A 148 15.95 -16.82 7.03
N ALA A 149 14.91 -16.39 7.74
CA ALA A 149 13.51 -16.61 7.38
C ALA A 149 12.95 -15.52 6.45
N ALA A 150 13.78 -14.58 5.99
CA ALA A 150 13.36 -13.55 5.05
C ALA A 150 12.83 -14.20 3.76
N PRO A 151 11.67 -13.75 3.23
CA PRO A 151 11.22 -14.23 1.93
C PRO A 151 12.19 -13.78 0.83
N ALA A 152 12.14 -14.47 -0.32
CA ALA A 152 12.82 -13.98 -1.51
C ALA A 152 12.31 -12.58 -1.89
N PRO A 153 13.19 -11.64 -2.31
CA PRO A 153 12.76 -10.34 -2.80
C PRO A 153 11.81 -10.49 -3.99
N ALA A 154 10.79 -9.62 -4.06
CA ALA A 154 9.89 -9.57 -5.22
C ALA A 154 10.68 -9.31 -6.53
N PRO A 155 10.24 -9.85 -7.68
CA PRO A 155 10.87 -9.54 -8.95
C PRO A 155 10.78 -8.04 -9.24
N LEU A 156 11.80 -7.46 -9.86
CA LEU A 156 11.73 -6.05 -10.26
C LEU A 156 10.77 -5.89 -11.46
N PRO A 157 9.92 -4.84 -11.51
CA PRO A 157 9.05 -4.54 -12.65
C PRO A 157 9.87 -3.96 -13.83
N THR A 158 10.77 -4.76 -14.39
CA THR A 158 11.75 -4.33 -15.41
C THR A 158 11.12 -3.84 -16.71
N TYR A 159 9.88 -4.24 -17.00
CA TYR A 159 9.13 -3.69 -18.13
C TYR A 159 8.97 -2.16 -18.04
N GLN A 160 9.03 -1.58 -16.82
CA GLN A 160 8.94 -0.13 -16.65
C GLN A 160 10.14 0.63 -17.25
N ARG A 161 11.27 -0.05 -17.53
CA ARG A 161 12.48 0.55 -18.14
C ARG A 161 12.23 1.23 -19.48
N GLN A 162 11.23 0.79 -20.24
CA GLN A 162 10.90 1.38 -21.54
C GLN A 162 10.18 2.73 -21.43
N TYR A 163 9.60 3.05 -20.26
CA TYR A 163 8.81 4.25 -20.06
C TYR A 163 9.63 5.38 -19.44
N SER A 164 10.64 5.88 -20.16
CA SER A 164 11.51 6.97 -19.67
C SER A 164 11.05 8.35 -20.13
N ARG A 165 11.34 9.40 -19.36
CA ARG A 165 11.07 10.81 -19.70
C ARG A 165 9.66 11.04 -20.27
N GLY A 166 9.56 11.42 -21.55
CA GLY A 166 8.30 11.73 -22.23
C GLY A 166 7.41 10.52 -22.48
N GLN A 167 7.95 9.30 -22.39
CA GLN A 167 7.20 8.04 -22.51
C GLN A 167 6.61 7.59 -21.18
N TYR A 168 6.89 8.30 -20.07
CA TYR A 168 6.35 7.94 -18.77
C TYR A 168 4.82 8.13 -18.74
N PRO A 169 4.02 7.08 -18.48
CA PRO A 169 2.57 7.19 -18.43
C PRO A 169 2.17 8.09 -17.27
N ARG A 170 1.53 9.23 -17.55
CA ARG A 170 1.13 10.20 -16.52
C ARG A 170 -0.26 9.94 -15.95
N GLN A 171 -1.08 9.18 -16.68
CA GLN A 171 -2.42 8.80 -16.25
C GLN A 171 -2.34 7.54 -15.37
N VAL A 172 -2.95 7.59 -14.20
CA VAL A 172 -2.93 6.48 -13.22
C VAL A 172 -3.63 5.24 -13.78
N GLU A 173 -4.68 5.44 -14.56
CA GLU A 173 -5.45 4.38 -15.19
C GLU A 173 -4.59 3.59 -16.18
N GLN A 174 -3.82 4.30 -17.01
CA GLN A 174 -2.88 3.68 -17.96
C GLN A 174 -1.76 2.94 -17.21
N GLN A 175 -1.20 3.56 -16.17
CA GLN A 175 -0.20 2.94 -15.31
C GLN A 175 -0.70 1.63 -14.70
N ARG A 176 -1.94 1.62 -14.21
CA ARG A 176 -2.57 0.45 -13.62
C ARG A 176 -2.77 -0.67 -14.64
N GLN A 177 -3.30 -0.36 -15.83
CA GLN A 177 -3.50 -1.36 -16.89
C GLN A 177 -2.17 -2.05 -17.25
N LEU A 178 -1.14 -1.24 -17.50
CA LEU A 178 0.20 -1.73 -17.78
C LEU A 178 0.77 -2.58 -16.62
N GLN A 179 0.54 -2.18 -15.37
CA GLN A 179 0.95 -2.97 -14.20
C GLN A 179 0.24 -4.34 -14.17
N GLN A 180 -1.08 -4.38 -14.36
CA GLN A 180 -1.87 -5.62 -14.36
C GLN A 180 -1.47 -6.57 -15.50
N GLU A 181 -1.20 -6.01 -16.69
CA GLU A 181 -0.82 -6.79 -17.87
C GLU A 181 0.62 -7.30 -17.81
N ARG A 182 1.56 -6.47 -17.34
CA ARG A 182 3.01 -6.71 -17.48
C ARG A 182 3.67 -7.19 -16.19
N TYR A 183 3.03 -7.00 -15.03
CA TYR A 183 3.59 -7.36 -13.73
C TYR A 183 2.67 -8.32 -12.96
N ARG A 184 2.88 -9.61 -13.19
CA ARG A 184 2.03 -10.69 -12.63
C ARG A 184 2.30 -11.03 -11.16
N TYR A 185 3.30 -10.41 -10.55
CA TYR A 185 3.62 -10.69 -9.15
C TYR A 185 2.53 -10.14 -8.24
N GLN A 186 2.05 -10.99 -7.33
CA GLN A 186 1.07 -10.61 -6.32
C GLN A 186 1.80 -10.30 -5.01
N PRO A 187 1.61 -9.09 -4.44
CA PRO A 187 2.16 -8.75 -3.12
C PRO A 187 1.78 -9.78 -2.06
N ARG A 188 2.72 -10.13 -1.20
CA ARG A 188 2.57 -11.12 -0.14
C ARG A 188 2.37 -10.47 1.23
N ASP A 189 2.93 -9.29 1.42
CA ASP A 189 2.78 -8.50 2.63
C ASP A 189 1.34 -7.96 2.72
N PRO A 190 0.65 -8.14 3.86
CA PRO A 190 -0.73 -7.71 4.00
C PRO A 190 -0.91 -6.20 3.83
N VAL A 191 0.04 -5.39 4.34
CA VAL A 191 -0.01 -3.93 4.23
C VAL A 191 0.13 -3.50 2.77
N VAL A 192 1.01 -4.16 2.03
CA VAL A 192 1.21 -3.87 0.60
C VAL A 192 0.00 -4.30 -0.23
N ARG A 193 -0.62 -5.43 0.10
CA ARG A 193 -1.87 -5.89 -0.54
C ARG A 193 -3.00 -4.89 -0.36
N GLU A 194 -3.21 -4.41 0.86
CA GLU A 194 -4.23 -3.42 1.18
C GLU A 194 -4.03 -2.12 0.39
N HIS A 195 -2.82 -1.55 0.44
CA HIS A 195 -2.47 -0.36 -0.33
C HIS A 195 -2.68 -0.54 -1.83
N TYR A 196 -2.30 -1.71 -2.36
CA TYR A 196 -2.50 -2.02 -3.77
C TYR A 196 -3.99 -2.11 -4.13
N GLN A 197 -4.80 -2.75 -3.29
CA GLN A 197 -6.24 -2.90 -3.50
C GLN A 197 -6.99 -1.57 -3.41
N GLU A 198 -6.75 -0.79 -2.37
CA GLU A 198 -7.44 0.50 -2.16
C GLU A 198 -7.12 1.50 -3.27
N ARG A 199 -5.84 1.62 -3.64
CA ARG A 199 -5.39 2.64 -4.61
C ARG A 199 -5.54 2.22 -6.05
N TYR A 200 -5.30 0.94 -6.36
CA TYR A 200 -5.26 0.48 -7.74
C TYR A 200 -6.42 -0.44 -8.12
N GLN A 201 -7.27 -0.90 -7.19
CA GLN A 201 -8.43 -1.74 -7.56
C GLN A 201 -9.77 -1.08 -7.24
N ARG A 202 -9.95 -0.44 -6.06
CA ARG A 202 -11.25 0.12 -5.66
C ARG A 202 -11.65 1.38 -6.43
N GLN A 203 -10.70 2.25 -6.77
CA GLN A 203 -10.99 3.48 -7.52
C GLN A 203 -11.65 3.20 -8.90
N ASP A 204 -11.47 2.00 -9.46
CA ASP A 204 -12.15 1.56 -10.69
C ASP A 204 -13.63 1.24 -10.50
N GLN A 205 -14.03 0.73 -9.34
CA GLN A 205 -15.44 0.43 -9.09
C GLN A 205 -16.23 1.73 -8.91
N ASP A 206 -15.66 2.69 -8.18
CA ASP A 206 -16.31 3.97 -7.93
C ASP A 206 -16.37 4.83 -9.20
N GLN A 207 -15.27 4.95 -9.97
CA GLN A 207 -15.29 5.70 -11.23
C GLN A 207 -16.21 5.07 -12.30
N ARG A 208 -16.25 3.74 -12.42
CA ARG A 208 -17.15 3.06 -13.38
C ARG A 208 -18.62 3.22 -12.98
N ARG A 209 -18.91 3.26 -11.67
CA ARG A 209 -20.25 3.51 -11.16
C ARG A 209 -20.69 4.94 -11.47
N ASP A 210 -19.83 5.92 -11.20
CA ASP A 210 -20.09 7.34 -11.52
C ASP A 210 -20.32 7.59 -13.01
N GLN A 211 -19.55 6.95 -13.90
CA GLN A 211 -19.75 7.08 -15.36
C GLN A 211 -21.08 6.47 -15.82
N ARG A 212 -21.48 5.32 -15.25
CA ARG A 212 -22.77 4.69 -15.57
C ARG A 212 -23.94 5.53 -15.09
N ASP A 213 -23.84 6.09 -13.88
CA ASP A 213 -24.90 6.92 -13.30
C ASP A 213 -25.04 8.25 -14.07
N ARG A 214 -23.93 8.90 -14.47
CA ARG A 214 -23.97 10.09 -15.34
C ARG A 214 -24.52 9.81 -16.74
N GLY A 215 -24.21 8.66 -17.33
CA GLY A 215 -24.76 8.26 -18.64
C GLY A 215 -26.27 8.08 -18.58
N ARG A 216 -26.76 7.42 -17.52
CA ARG A 216 -28.19 7.21 -17.27
C ARG A 216 -28.97 8.51 -17.08
N ASP A 217 -28.37 9.49 -16.40
CA ASP A 217 -28.97 10.81 -16.19
C ASP A 217 -29.03 11.65 -17.47
N GLN A 218 -28.06 11.50 -18.39
CA GLN A 218 -28.08 12.19 -19.68
C GLN A 218 -29.13 11.60 -20.64
N ASP A 219 -29.27 10.28 -20.66
CA ASP A 219 -30.28 9.61 -21.49
C ASP A 219 -31.69 9.97 -21.03
N GLN A 220 -31.96 9.97 -19.71
CA GLN A 220 -33.25 10.40 -19.16
C GLN A 220 -33.59 11.87 -19.46
N ARG A 221 -32.59 12.76 -19.51
CA ARG A 221 -32.80 14.17 -19.88
C ARG A 221 -33.12 14.32 -21.37
N ARG A 222 -32.41 13.59 -22.24
CA ARG A 222 -32.67 13.59 -23.69
C ARG A 222 -34.06 13.05 -24.04
N ASP A 223 -34.51 12.01 -23.36
CA ASP A 223 -35.85 11.45 -23.58
C ASP A 223 -36.95 12.40 -23.10
N ARG A 224 -36.69 13.19 -22.05
CA ARG A 224 -37.63 14.20 -21.54
C ARG A 224 -37.75 15.42 -22.47
N ASP A 225 -36.66 15.81 -23.13
CA ASP A 225 -36.65 16.93 -24.09
C ASP A 225 -37.22 16.56 -25.47
N ARG A 226 -37.25 15.27 -25.84
CA ARG A 226 -37.89 14.78 -27.08
C ARG A 226 -39.41 14.66 -27.01
N ASN A 227 -39.97 14.60 -25.81
CA ASN A 227 -41.40 14.43 -25.55
C ASN A 227 -42.13 15.74 -25.20
N ARG A 228 -41.51 16.90 -25.51
CA ARG A 228 -42.13 18.23 -25.48
C ARG A 228 -42.20 18.79 -26.89
#